data_AF-A0A7Y6M3D8-F1
#
_entry.id   AF-A0A7Y6M3D8-F1
#
_cell.length_a   1.000
_cell.length_b   1.000
_cell.length_c   1.000
_cell.angle_alpha   90.00
_cell.angle_beta   90.00
_cell.angle_gamma   90.00
#
_symmetry.space_group_name_H-M   'P 1'
#
loop_
_entity.id
_entity.type
_entity.pdbx_description
1 polymer ?
#
loop_
_entity_poly.entity_id
_entity_poly.type
_entity_poly.pdbx_seq_one_letter_code
_entity_poly.pdbx_strand_id
1 'polypeptide(L)'
;MSDRDGPVEAPRHDGLAEVSAREVPVRGGPVEVSARDASFRALYRELRIADQQAFYHARADEYAAAHRQALMVRNLLLFLSALAGVAGQFAAGTGRAACGVAAAVLAALAGAVTGFEALIGFAQLEKLYGDAALNLDAAAIDWDAAGPDADVTAEMDRIEQIFRTENGQWGQLLVQREESAAAPEEPAVAPHLADPEK
;
A
#
# COMPACT_ATOMS: atom_id res chain seq x y z
N MET A 1 -26.30 -30.08 30.35
CA MET A 1 -25.26 -30.48 31.31
C MET A 1 -24.92 -31.94 31.04
N SER A 2 -23.99 -32.18 30.11
CA SER A 2 -23.46 -33.52 29.79
C SER A 2 -22.03 -33.35 29.28
N ASP A 3 -21.15 -33.38 30.26
CA ASP A 3 -19.85 -34.01 30.33
C ASP A 3 -19.44 -34.90 29.12
N ARG A 4 -18.39 -34.49 28.42
CA ARG A 4 -17.57 -35.32 27.50
C ARG A 4 -16.14 -34.77 27.46
N ASP A 5 -15.45 -34.82 28.60
CA ASP A 5 -13.98 -34.75 28.65
C ASP A 5 -13.43 -36.18 28.58
N GLY A 6 -12.97 -36.56 27.39
CA GLY A 6 -12.15 -37.76 27.18
C GLY A 6 -10.69 -37.32 26.95
N PRO A 7 -9.69 -37.98 27.58
CA PRO A 7 -8.30 -37.63 27.39
C PRO A 7 -7.85 -37.95 25.96
N VAL A 8 -7.31 -36.93 25.28
CA VAL A 8 -6.70 -37.05 23.95
C VAL A 8 -5.35 -37.74 24.11
N GLU A 9 -5.29 -39.01 23.69
CA GLU A 9 -4.07 -39.82 23.68
C GLU A 9 -3.13 -39.31 22.58
N ALA A 10 -1.93 -38.87 22.98
CA ALA A 10 -0.93 -38.34 22.05
C ALA A 10 -0.33 -39.46 21.17
N PRO A 11 -0.13 -39.23 19.87
CA PRO A 11 0.48 -40.22 18.98
C PRO A 11 1.95 -40.46 19.35
N ARG A 12 2.28 -41.72 19.65
CA ARG A 12 3.66 -42.18 19.85
C ARG A 12 4.39 -42.20 18.51
N HIS A 13 5.41 -41.36 18.36
CA HIS A 13 6.37 -41.41 17.26
C HIS A 13 7.52 -42.35 17.61
N ASP A 14 7.26 -43.67 17.57
CA ASP A 14 8.33 -44.68 17.55
C ASP A 14 8.60 -45.06 16.09
N GLY A 15 9.74 -44.61 15.55
CA GLY A 15 10.17 -45.03 14.21
C GLY A 15 11.08 -44.07 13.44
N LEU A 16 12.09 -43.49 14.08
CA LEU A 16 13.23 -42.92 13.36
C LEU A 16 14.37 -43.94 13.33
N ALA A 17 14.12 -45.04 12.62
CA ALA A 17 15.18 -45.94 12.21
C ALA A 17 15.96 -45.27 11.07
N GLU A 18 17.22 -44.96 11.36
CA GLU A 18 18.34 -44.71 10.46
C GLU A 18 18.05 -44.99 8.97
N VAL A 19 17.60 -43.95 8.25
CA VAL A 19 17.72 -43.92 6.78
C VAL A 19 19.18 -43.63 6.48
N SER A 20 19.94 -44.71 6.45
CA SER A 20 21.30 -44.83 5.98
C SER A 20 21.49 -44.00 4.71
N ALA A 21 22.43 -43.05 4.79
CA ALA A 21 22.87 -42.18 3.74
C ALA A 21 23.26 -42.97 2.49
N ARG A 22 22.34 -43.07 1.53
CA ARG A 22 22.71 -43.32 0.14
C ARG A 22 23.26 -42.01 -0.39
N GLU A 23 24.59 -41.88 -0.35
CA GLU A 23 25.32 -40.92 -1.18
C GLU A 23 24.99 -41.22 -2.65
N VAL A 24 24.02 -40.49 -3.18
CA VAL A 24 23.77 -40.42 -4.61
C VAL A 24 24.99 -39.69 -5.19
N PRO A 25 25.76 -40.30 -6.10
CA PRO A 25 26.88 -39.63 -6.72
C PRO A 25 26.35 -38.43 -7.51
N VAL A 26 26.56 -37.22 -6.97
CA VAL A 26 26.28 -35.95 -7.63
C VAL A 26 27.20 -35.87 -8.84
N ARG A 27 26.67 -36.24 -10.01
CA ARG A 27 27.36 -36.16 -11.28
C ARG A 27 27.47 -34.68 -11.67
N GLY A 28 28.44 -33.98 -11.10
CA GLY A 28 28.75 -32.58 -11.36
C GLY A 28 29.40 -32.36 -12.73
N GLY A 29 28.66 -32.70 -13.80
CA GLY A 29 28.96 -32.16 -15.12
C GLY A 29 28.39 -30.74 -15.24
N PRO A 30 28.98 -29.87 -16.08
CA PRO A 30 28.37 -28.58 -16.40
C PRO A 30 26.94 -28.83 -16.92
N VAL A 31 25.96 -28.22 -16.26
CA VAL A 31 24.56 -28.30 -16.69
C VAL A 31 24.45 -27.46 -17.96
N GLU A 32 24.36 -28.12 -19.12
CA GLU A 32 24.02 -27.42 -20.36
C GLU A 32 22.61 -26.84 -20.22
N VAL A 33 22.52 -25.51 -20.23
CA VAL A 33 21.25 -24.80 -20.22
C VAL A 33 20.51 -25.12 -21.51
N SER A 34 19.29 -25.63 -21.36
CA SER A 34 18.50 -26.00 -22.53
C SER A 34 17.96 -24.75 -23.22
N ALA A 35 17.70 -24.81 -24.53
CA ALA A 35 17.04 -23.72 -25.26
C ALA A 35 15.67 -23.33 -24.65
N ARG A 36 15.02 -24.28 -23.96
CA ARG A 36 13.79 -24.04 -23.20
C ARG A 36 14.02 -23.14 -21.99
N ASP A 37 15.09 -23.38 -21.23
CA ASP A 37 15.41 -22.60 -20.03
C ASP A 37 15.80 -21.17 -20.41
N ALA A 38 16.57 -21.00 -21.48
CA ALA A 38 16.88 -19.68 -22.04
C ALA A 38 15.61 -18.92 -22.49
N SER A 39 14.67 -19.61 -23.16
CA SER A 39 13.39 -19.04 -23.57
C SER A 39 12.51 -18.66 -22.37
N PHE A 40 12.47 -19.52 -21.34
CA PHE A 40 11.76 -19.24 -20.10
C PHE A 40 12.35 -18.02 -19.38
N ARG A 41 13.68 -17.95 -19.26
CA ARG A 41 14.39 -16.84 -18.63
C ARG A 41 14.08 -15.51 -19.34
N ALA A 42 14.08 -15.51 -20.67
CA ALA A 42 13.72 -14.33 -21.46
C ALA A 42 12.28 -13.91 -21.22
N LEU A 43 11.33 -14.85 -21.25
CA LEU A 43 9.91 -14.57 -21.03
C LEU A 43 9.64 -14.05 -19.61
N TYR A 44 10.30 -14.63 -18.59
CA TYR A 44 10.17 -14.20 -17.21
C TYR A 44 10.72 -12.77 -17.03
N ARG A 45 11.89 -12.48 -17.63
CA ARG A 45 12.47 -11.13 -17.60
C ARG A 45 11.57 -10.08 -18.24
N GLU A 46 10.94 -10.41 -19.36
CA GLU A 46 10.05 -9.50 -20.08
C GLU A 46 8.72 -9.28 -19.34
N LEU A 47 7.98 -10.36 -19.09
CA LEU A 47 6.62 -10.27 -18.56
C LEU A 47 6.56 -10.06 -17.05
N ARG A 48 7.48 -10.68 -16.30
CA ARG A 48 7.40 -10.67 -14.83
C ARG A 48 8.20 -9.53 -14.23
N ILE A 49 9.30 -9.13 -14.86
CA ILE A 49 10.16 -8.06 -14.36
C ILE A 49 9.84 -6.75 -15.10
N ALA A 50 10.07 -6.67 -16.41
CA ALA A 50 10.00 -5.40 -17.13
C ALA A 50 8.58 -4.81 -17.19
N ASP A 51 7.57 -5.63 -17.52
CA ASP A 51 6.16 -5.17 -17.56
C ASP A 51 5.66 -4.74 -16.17
N GLN A 52 5.93 -5.55 -15.14
CA GLN A 52 5.53 -5.22 -13.75
C GLN A 52 6.24 -3.97 -13.22
N GLN A 53 7.53 -3.82 -13.54
CA GLN A 53 8.30 -2.62 -13.22
C GLN A 53 7.67 -1.38 -13.85
N ALA A 54 7.35 -1.43 -15.15
CA ALA A 54 6.67 -0.33 -15.85
C ALA A 54 5.30 -0.01 -15.22
N PHE A 55 4.53 -1.04 -14.87
CA PHE A 55 3.25 -0.88 -14.20
C PHE A 55 3.40 -0.19 -12.84
N TYR A 56 4.34 -0.63 -12.00
CA TYR A 56 4.54 -0.05 -10.66
C TYR A 56 5.03 1.40 -10.72
N HIS A 57 5.98 1.73 -11.60
CA HIS A 57 6.41 3.12 -11.81
C HIS A 57 5.24 3.99 -12.26
N ALA A 58 4.47 3.54 -13.26
CA ALA A 58 3.31 4.28 -13.75
C ALA A 58 2.27 4.52 -12.64
N ARG A 59 2.01 3.53 -11.78
CA ARG A 59 1.07 3.65 -10.66
C ARG A 59 1.60 4.60 -9.59
N ALA A 60 2.87 4.48 -9.20
CA ALA A 60 3.49 5.38 -8.23
C ALA A 60 3.37 6.84 -8.70
N ASP A 61 3.72 7.11 -9.96
CA ASP A 61 3.61 8.45 -10.56
C ASP A 61 2.17 8.97 -10.62
N GLU A 62 1.21 8.11 -10.99
CA GLU A 62 -0.22 8.45 -11.03
C GLU A 62 -0.71 8.88 -9.65
N TYR A 63 -0.39 8.12 -8.59
CA TYR A 63 -0.81 8.44 -7.23
C TYR A 63 -0.08 9.67 -6.67
N ALA A 64 1.20 9.85 -6.98
CA ALA A 64 1.94 11.05 -6.63
C ALA A 64 1.32 12.30 -7.27
N ALA A 65 0.91 12.20 -8.53
CA ALA A 65 0.22 13.29 -9.23
C ALA A 65 -1.16 13.56 -8.62
N ALA A 66 -1.95 12.52 -8.33
CA ALA A 66 -3.26 12.64 -7.71
C ALA A 66 -3.18 13.30 -6.32
N HIS A 67 -2.21 12.90 -5.49
CA HIS A 67 -1.96 13.51 -4.19
C HIS A 67 -1.64 15.01 -4.32
N ARG A 68 -0.72 15.39 -5.22
CA ARG A 68 -0.40 16.80 -5.48
C ARG A 68 -1.60 17.60 -5.98
N GLN A 69 -2.41 17.03 -6.87
CA GLN A 69 -3.63 17.68 -7.37
C GLN A 69 -4.64 17.92 -6.25
N ALA A 70 -4.86 16.94 -5.37
CA ALA A 70 -5.76 17.08 -4.22
C ALA A 70 -5.29 18.21 -3.29
N LEU A 71 -3.99 18.28 -2.99
CA LEU A 71 -3.41 19.37 -2.19
C LEU A 71 -3.60 20.74 -2.85
N MET A 72 -3.38 20.84 -4.16
CA MET A 72 -3.57 22.09 -4.90
C MET A 72 -5.03 22.55 -4.86
N VAL A 73 -5.99 21.65 -5.12
CA VAL A 73 -7.43 21.96 -5.09
C VAL A 73 -7.85 22.40 -3.69
N ARG A 74 -7.45 21.66 -2.65
CA ARG A 74 -7.73 22.02 -1.25
C ARG A 74 -7.22 23.43 -0.92
N ASN A 75 -5.96 23.70 -1.23
CA ASN A 75 -5.33 24.98 -0.90
C ASN A 75 -5.97 26.14 -1.68
N LEU A 76 -6.34 25.91 -2.95
CA LEU A 76 -7.06 26.89 -3.74
C LEU A 76 -8.44 27.21 -3.12
N LEU A 77 -9.19 26.19 -2.71
CA LEU A 77 -10.50 26.37 -2.07
C LEU A 77 -10.37 27.15 -0.74
N LEU A 78 -9.38 26.81 0.09
CA LEU A 78 -9.11 27.54 1.33
C LEU A 78 -8.70 28.99 1.07
N PHE A 79 -7.87 29.22 0.05
CA PHE A 79 -7.47 30.57 -0.35
C PHE A 79 -8.67 31.41 -0.81
N LEU A 80 -9.53 30.85 -1.67
CA LEU A 80 -10.75 31.51 -2.12
C LEU A 80 -11.73 31.74 -0.97
N SER A 81 -11.84 30.79 -0.04
CA SER A 81 -12.63 30.93 1.19
C SER A 81 -12.16 32.13 2.02
N ALA A 82 -10.84 32.25 2.23
CA ALA A 82 -10.25 33.38 2.93
C ALA A 82 -10.50 34.71 2.20
N LEU A 83 -10.34 34.76 0.88
CA LEU A 83 -10.63 35.96 0.08
C LEU A 83 -12.09 36.39 0.16
N ALA A 84 -13.02 35.44 0.13
CA ALA A 84 -14.45 35.74 0.31
C ALA A 84 -14.73 36.32 1.71
N GLY A 85 -14.06 35.79 2.74
CA GLY A 85 -14.12 36.34 4.10
C GLY A 85 -13.61 37.79 4.19
N VAL A 86 -12.49 38.10 3.52
CA VAL A 86 -11.95 39.47 3.43
C VAL A 86 -12.88 40.40 2.65
N ALA A 87 -13.39 39.96 1.50
CA ALA A 87 -14.33 40.75 0.69
C ALA A 87 -15.60 41.11 1.47
N GLY A 88 -16.08 40.20 2.33
CA GLY A 88 -17.22 40.44 3.21
C GLY A 88 -17.04 41.60 4.19
N GLN A 89 -15.79 42.02 4.49
CA GLN A 89 -15.54 43.20 5.33
C GLN A 89 -15.85 44.52 4.62
N PHE A 90 -15.76 44.53 3.29
CA PHE A 90 -16.04 45.71 2.47
C PHE A 90 -17.48 45.73 1.94
N ALA A 91 -18.23 44.63 2.10
CA ALA A 91 -19.62 44.53 1.70
C ALA A 91 -20.58 44.92 2.83
N ALA A 92 -21.75 45.45 2.47
CA ALA A 92 -22.83 45.77 3.40
C ALA A 92 -24.10 44.94 3.09
N GLY A 93 -24.99 44.83 4.08
CA GLY A 93 -26.28 44.15 3.95
C GLY A 93 -26.17 42.71 3.46
N THR A 94 -26.95 42.37 2.44
CA THR A 94 -27.01 41.02 1.85
C THR A 94 -25.69 40.57 1.21
N GLY A 95 -24.87 41.50 0.72
CA GLY A 95 -23.56 41.19 0.14
C GLY A 95 -22.60 40.57 1.15
N ARG A 96 -22.58 41.08 2.38
CA ARG A 96 -21.78 40.52 3.48
C ARG A 96 -22.19 39.09 3.82
N ALA A 97 -23.50 38.84 3.90
CA ALA A 97 -24.04 37.51 4.16
C ALA A 97 -23.66 36.52 3.05
N ALA A 98 -23.79 36.94 1.78
CA ALA A 98 -23.40 36.13 0.64
C ALA A 98 -21.90 35.76 0.65
N CYS A 99 -21.02 36.72 0.96
CA CYS A 99 -19.59 36.47 1.13
C CYS A 99 -19.30 35.45 2.25
N GLY A 100 -20.01 35.55 3.37
CA GLY A 100 -19.87 34.59 4.49
C GLY A 100 -20.29 33.17 4.10
N VAL A 101 -21.43 33.02 3.42
CA VAL A 101 -21.89 31.71 2.92
C VAL A 101 -20.92 31.13 1.91
N ALA A 102 -20.42 31.95 0.97
CA ALA A 102 -19.43 31.50 -0.01
C ALA A 102 -18.15 31.00 0.68
N ALA A 103 -17.64 31.75 1.67
CA ALA A 103 -16.47 31.33 2.44
C ALA A 103 -16.70 29.98 3.14
N ALA A 104 -17.85 29.81 3.81
CA ALA A 104 -18.20 28.57 4.50
C ALA A 104 -18.30 27.37 3.55
N VAL A 105 -18.95 27.54 2.39
CA VAL A 105 -19.07 26.48 1.38
C VAL A 105 -17.71 26.08 0.82
N LEU A 106 -16.86 27.05 0.48
CA LEU A 106 -15.51 26.78 -0.03
C LEU A 106 -14.64 26.04 1.01
N ALA A 107 -14.74 26.41 2.28
CA ALA A 107 -14.04 25.72 3.37
C ALA A 107 -14.56 24.28 3.55
N ALA A 108 -15.88 24.08 3.49
CA ALA A 108 -16.48 22.76 3.57
C ALA A 108 -16.04 21.85 2.41
N LEU A 109 -15.97 22.39 1.18
CA LEU A 109 -15.45 21.66 0.01
C LEU A 109 -13.98 21.30 0.18
N ALA A 110 -13.15 22.19 0.74
CA ALA A 110 -11.75 21.87 1.05
C ALA A 110 -11.64 20.73 2.08
N GLY A 111 -12.52 20.73 3.08
CA GLY A 111 -12.66 19.62 4.04
C GLY A 111 -13.05 18.32 3.34
N ALA A 112 -14.02 18.36 2.43
CA ALA A 112 -14.45 17.18 1.66
C ALA A 112 -13.32 16.61 0.78
N VAL A 113 -12.52 17.47 0.12
CA VAL A 113 -11.34 17.03 -0.65
C VAL A 113 -10.31 16.36 0.25
N THR A 114 -10.08 16.90 1.45
CA THR A 114 -9.18 16.29 2.45
C THR A 114 -9.69 14.93 2.90
N GLY A 115 -10.99 14.81 3.18
CA GLY A 115 -11.61 13.54 3.54
C GLY A 115 -11.52 12.51 2.41
N PHE A 116 -11.73 12.92 1.16
CA PHE A 116 -11.56 12.06 -0.01
C PHE A 116 -10.12 11.58 -0.18
N GLU A 117 -9.14 12.48 -0.04
CA GLU A 117 -7.72 12.14 -0.12
C GLU A 117 -7.31 11.14 0.98
N ALA A 118 -7.75 11.37 2.21
CA ALA A 118 -7.52 10.46 3.34
C ALA A 118 -8.22 9.12 3.13
N LEU A 119 -9.43 9.11 2.58
CA LEU A 119 -10.16 7.89 2.28
C LEU A 119 -9.39 7.06 1.27
N ILE A 120 -8.93 7.65 0.16
CA ILE A 120 -8.20 6.92 -0.88
C ILE A 120 -6.80 6.53 -0.43
N GLY A 121 -6.09 7.40 0.30
CA GLY A 121 -4.74 7.15 0.78
C GLY A 121 -3.68 7.26 -0.33
N PHE A 122 -3.75 8.29 -1.17
CA PHE A 122 -2.87 8.44 -2.33
C PHE A 122 -1.38 8.35 -1.96
N ALA A 123 -0.96 8.96 -0.86
CA ALA A 123 0.43 8.91 -0.40
C ALA A 123 0.87 7.49 0.01
N GLN A 124 -0.02 6.72 0.65
CA GLN A 124 0.25 5.32 1.00
C GLN A 124 0.36 4.45 -0.25
N LEU A 125 -0.51 4.68 -1.23
CA LEU A 125 -0.48 3.97 -2.52
C LEU A 125 0.77 4.31 -3.34
N GLU A 126 1.12 5.59 -3.44
CA GLU A 126 2.38 6.04 -4.06
C GLU A 126 3.57 5.31 -3.43
N LYS A 127 3.64 5.28 -2.10
CA LYS A 127 4.73 4.60 -1.39
C LYS A 127 4.73 3.10 -1.64
N LEU A 128 3.58 2.43 -1.55
CA LEU A 128 3.48 0.99 -1.76
C LEU A 128 4.00 0.58 -3.15
N TYR A 129 3.55 1.28 -4.17
CA TYR A 129 4.00 1.03 -5.55
C TYR A 129 5.45 1.45 -5.79
N GLY A 130 5.89 2.56 -5.21
CA GLY A 130 7.29 3.02 -5.30
C GLY A 130 8.27 2.04 -4.64
N ASP A 131 7.94 1.52 -3.45
CA ASP A 131 8.76 0.54 -2.75
C ASP A 131 8.83 -0.78 -3.55
N ALA A 132 7.71 -1.23 -4.16
CA ALA A 132 7.70 -2.40 -5.03
C ALA A 132 8.55 -2.19 -6.30
N ALA A 133 8.43 -1.03 -6.94
CA ALA A 133 9.23 -0.67 -8.11
C ALA A 133 10.72 -0.67 -7.80
N LEU A 134 11.15 0.00 -6.72
CA LEU A 134 12.57 0.07 -6.32
C LEU A 134 13.15 -1.32 -5.98
N ASN A 135 12.38 -2.16 -5.29
CA ASN A 135 12.82 -3.52 -4.99
C ASN A 135 12.93 -4.39 -6.26
N LEU A 136 12.01 -4.22 -7.20
CA LEU A 136 12.03 -4.93 -8.48
C LEU A 136 13.15 -4.43 -9.40
N ASP A 137 13.44 -3.12 -9.41
CA ASP A 137 14.60 -2.54 -10.09
C ASP A 137 15.90 -3.18 -9.62
N ALA A 138 16.08 -3.32 -8.30
CA ALA A 138 17.24 -3.98 -7.72
C ALA A 138 17.32 -5.47 -8.11
N ALA A 139 16.19 -6.19 -8.04
CA ALA A 139 16.14 -7.59 -8.45
C ALA A 139 16.39 -7.80 -9.95
N ALA A 140 15.97 -6.83 -10.80
CA ALA A 140 16.21 -6.86 -12.24
C ALA A 140 17.70 -6.74 -12.57
N ILE A 141 18.43 -5.87 -11.85
CA ILE A 141 19.89 -5.73 -12.00
C ILE A 141 20.59 -7.05 -11.66
N ASP A 142 20.21 -7.67 -10.54
CA ASP A 142 20.80 -8.93 -10.11
C ASP A 142 20.47 -10.08 -11.07
N TRP A 143 19.24 -10.10 -11.59
CA TRP A 143 18.82 -11.04 -12.64
C TRP A 143 19.70 -10.94 -13.88
N ASP A 144 19.93 -9.72 -14.38
CA ASP A 144 20.73 -9.49 -15.58
C ASP A 144 22.20 -9.86 -15.34
N ALA A 145 22.71 -9.64 -14.11
CA ALA A 145 24.08 -9.94 -13.71
C ALA A 145 24.38 -11.46 -13.58
N ALA A 146 23.38 -12.28 -13.25
CA ALA A 146 23.55 -13.74 -13.12
C ALA A 146 24.04 -14.42 -14.42
N GLY A 147 23.79 -13.80 -15.59
CA GLY A 147 24.19 -14.34 -16.89
C GLY A 147 23.26 -15.45 -17.41
N PRO A 148 23.37 -15.82 -18.70
CA PRO A 148 22.43 -16.72 -19.38
C PRO A 148 22.41 -18.15 -18.85
N ASP A 149 23.53 -18.61 -18.28
CA ASP A 149 23.71 -20.01 -17.90
C ASP A 149 23.59 -20.27 -16.38
N ALA A 150 23.26 -19.24 -15.59
CA ALA A 150 23.10 -19.38 -14.15
C ALA A 150 21.78 -20.04 -13.76
N ASP A 151 21.81 -20.78 -12.65
CA ASP A 151 20.60 -21.16 -11.94
C ASP A 151 19.96 -19.92 -11.32
N VAL A 152 18.84 -19.48 -11.91
CA VAL A 152 18.11 -18.26 -11.51
C VAL A 152 17.04 -18.50 -10.46
N THR A 153 16.99 -19.70 -9.86
CA THR A 153 15.92 -20.07 -8.91
C THR A 153 15.86 -19.12 -7.72
N ALA A 154 17.01 -18.71 -7.19
CA ALA A 154 17.08 -17.78 -6.06
C ALA A 154 16.58 -16.37 -6.41
N GLU A 155 16.91 -15.89 -7.61
CA GLU A 155 16.47 -14.60 -8.13
C GLU A 155 14.95 -14.60 -8.38
N MET A 156 14.42 -15.70 -8.95
CA MET A 156 12.98 -15.89 -9.10
C MET A 156 12.25 -15.87 -7.76
N ASP A 157 12.74 -16.62 -6.78
CA ASP A 157 12.12 -16.69 -5.45
C ASP A 157 12.10 -15.32 -4.77
N ARG A 158 13.17 -14.53 -4.94
CA ARG A 158 13.24 -13.16 -4.46
C ARG A 158 12.22 -12.25 -5.15
N ILE A 159 12.09 -12.33 -6.47
CA ILE A 159 11.11 -11.55 -7.23
C ILE A 159 9.68 -11.91 -6.78
N GLU A 160 9.36 -13.20 -6.67
CA GLU A 160 8.05 -13.63 -6.18
C GLU A 160 7.81 -13.23 -4.72
N GLN A 161 8.87 -13.15 -3.91
CA GLN A 161 8.74 -12.63 -2.55
C GLN A 161 8.37 -11.15 -2.52
N ILE A 162 8.86 -10.32 -3.44
CA ILE A 162 8.47 -8.91 -3.56
C ILE A 162 6.96 -8.82 -3.80
N PHE A 163 6.42 -9.60 -4.75
CA PHE A 163 4.98 -9.60 -5.05
C PHE A 163 4.13 -10.14 -3.90
N ARG A 164 4.59 -11.17 -3.18
CA ARG A 164 3.89 -11.67 -1.99
C ARG A 164 3.86 -10.62 -0.87
N THR A 165 4.96 -9.91 -0.66
CA THR A 165 5.03 -8.83 0.33
C THR A 165 4.07 -7.70 -0.02
N GLU A 166 4.04 -7.27 -1.29
CA GLU A 166 3.10 -6.24 -1.77
C GLU A 166 1.65 -6.67 -1.56
N ASN A 167 1.27 -7.88 -1.98
CA ASN A 167 -0.06 -8.44 -1.74
C ASN A 167 -0.42 -8.48 -0.24
N GLY A 168 0.55 -8.78 0.63
CA GLY A 168 0.37 -8.73 2.08
C GLY A 168 0.09 -7.32 2.60
N GLN A 169 0.78 -6.31 2.07
CA GLN A 169 0.57 -4.90 2.42
C GLN A 169 -0.82 -4.40 2.01
N TRP A 170 -1.34 -4.84 0.86
CA TRP A 170 -2.73 -4.56 0.46
C TRP A 170 -3.75 -5.07 1.48
N GLY A 171 -3.57 -6.29 1.97
CA GLY A 171 -4.45 -6.85 3.01
C GLY A 171 -4.45 -6.00 4.28
N GLN A 172 -3.28 -5.51 4.70
CA GLN A 172 -3.15 -4.64 5.87
C GLN A 172 -3.82 -3.27 5.66
N LEU A 173 -3.67 -2.67 4.49
CA LEU A 173 -4.30 -1.39 4.16
C LEU A 173 -5.83 -1.48 4.18
N LEU A 174 -6.40 -2.59 3.70
CA LEU A 174 -7.85 -2.82 3.75
C LEU A 174 -8.36 -2.89 5.19
N VAL A 175 -7.69 -3.67 6.04
CA VAL A 175 -8.06 -3.79 7.47
C VAL A 175 -7.95 -2.44 8.18
N GLN A 176 -6.85 -1.69 7.99
CA GLN A 176 -6.66 -0.38 8.60
C GLN A 176 -7.74 0.63 8.16
N ARG A 177 -8.18 0.55 6.90
CA ARG A 177 -9.25 1.40 6.37
C ARG A 177 -10.60 1.07 7.02
N GLU A 178 -10.92 -0.21 7.19
CA GLU A 178 -12.14 -0.67 7.86
C GLU A 178 -12.17 -0.24 9.33
N GLU A 179 -11.05 -0.39 10.05
CA GLU A 179 -10.91 0.06 11.44
C GLU A 179 -11.07 1.58 11.57
N SER A 180 -10.44 2.34 10.67
CA SER A 180 -10.53 3.81 10.66
C SER A 180 -11.94 4.30 10.32
N ALA A 181 -12.69 3.58 9.50
CA ALA A 181 -14.09 3.90 9.18
C ALA A 181 -15.07 3.51 10.29
N ALA A 182 -14.73 2.52 11.12
CA ALA A 182 -15.56 2.04 12.22
C ALA A 182 -15.42 2.83 13.52
N ALA A 183 -14.39 3.69 13.64
CA ALA A 183 -14.19 4.54 14.80
C ALA A 183 -15.37 5.54 14.92
N PRO A 184 -16.21 5.45 15.97
CA PRO A 184 -17.31 6.39 16.16
C PRO A 184 -16.75 7.80 16.34
N GLU A 185 -17.39 8.81 15.73
CA GLU A 185 -17.20 10.20 16.13
C GLU A 185 -17.55 10.28 17.62
N GLU A 186 -16.52 10.29 18.47
CA GLU A 186 -16.68 10.57 19.89
C GLU A 186 -17.40 11.94 19.95
N PRO A 187 -18.63 12.00 20.47
CA PRO A 187 -19.43 13.22 20.39
C PRO A 187 -18.61 14.31 21.05
N ALA A 188 -18.30 15.37 20.30
CA ALA A 188 -17.52 16.51 20.77
C ALA A 188 -18.05 16.92 22.13
N VAL A 189 -17.34 16.52 23.19
CA VAL A 189 -17.74 16.80 24.57
C VAL A 189 -17.72 18.31 24.65
N ALA A 190 -18.92 18.91 24.61
CA ALA A 190 -19.06 20.34 24.71
C ALA A 190 -18.25 20.77 25.95
N PRO A 191 -17.31 21.72 25.82
CA PRO A 191 -16.50 22.13 26.95
C PRO A 191 -17.46 22.50 28.07
N HIS A 192 -17.41 21.71 29.14
CA HIS A 192 -18.20 21.94 30.34
C HIS A 192 -17.90 23.38 30.74
N LEU A 193 -18.87 24.27 30.49
CA LEU A 193 -18.82 25.64 30.94
C LEU A 193 -18.61 25.55 32.45
N ALA A 194 -17.40 25.87 32.89
CA ALA A 194 -17.07 25.98 34.29
C ALA A 194 -18.03 27.01 34.86
N ASP A 195 -18.84 26.58 35.83
CA ASP A 195 -19.77 27.42 36.55
C ASP A 195 -18.95 28.51 37.26
N PRO A 196 -19.14 29.81 36.96
CA PRO A 196 -18.51 30.86 37.73
C PRO A 196 -19.27 30.99 39.06
N GLU A 197 -18.91 30.16 40.04
CA GLU A 197 -19.41 30.29 41.41
C GLU A 197 -19.16 31.73 41.91
N LYS A 198 -20.25 32.35 42.34
CA LYS A 198 -20.31 33.53 43.20
C LYS A 198 -20.73 33.10 44.60
#